data_AF-A0A848HV19-F1
#
_entry.id   AF-A0A848HV19-F1
#
_cell.length_a   1.000
_cell.length_b   1.000
_cell.length_c   1.000
_cell.angle_alpha   90.00
_cell.angle_beta   90.00
_cell.angle_gamma   90.00
#
_symmetry.space_group_name_H-M   'P 1'
#
loop_
_entity.id
_entity.type
_entity.pdbx_description
1 polymer ?
#
loop_
_entity_poly.entity_id
_entity_poly.type
_entity_poly.pdbx_seq_one_letter_code
_entity_poly.pdbx_strand_id
1 'polypeptide(L)'
;MAQTEADQDQAESREQLSRWLEDVLGCSEVMLEKQRRWRPVWRASVQQNGVKRDFLLKGDRTWPTHPYPLDYEMRMQRALHENGVPIPAILGMCDQPNTIVMEWIEGGRDPGLVQQAIESASVMTDDRWAASLRYMEILADIHRLPSRPFVEGGAHLPQGPREIALHNFERFHAMTAEQGITDPLLEFCAGWLRRNYPRHRESISFVTGDCGQFLSDGAQVTGILDVEIGHLGDPMRDLACFRGRHPIENMGDVAALFHHYERAIGVPLDYDAIAYHTVSFLAEAIYGPLFGLHETGRGGDWVEAAVQVPMIGRRCMEALAEILGMTLDDIALPPPAAIDQNDLALQKLQAEIERLPESGSLQGWQRNILASIPHYLRDQLRYRDWLRDEDGKDIEALLGAAYADPVEGEAALMRFIEKSKPADDIALTRFFHRRTLRHCLVIAGPGAPADHLVLVPMEPLRRD
;
A
#
# COMPACT_ATOMS: atom_id res chain seq x y z
N MET A 1 -8.08 17.94 28.79
CA MET A 1 -7.69 18.87 27.71
C MET A 1 -7.59 18.13 26.39
N ALA A 2 -6.54 17.34 26.12
CA ALA A 2 -6.39 16.65 24.82
C ALA A 2 -7.50 15.64 24.43
N GLN A 3 -8.20 15.06 25.42
CA GLN A 3 -9.36 14.19 25.19
C GLN A 3 -10.63 14.98 24.85
N THR A 4 -10.80 16.14 25.49
CA THR A 4 -11.92 17.06 25.28
C THR A 4 -11.85 17.70 23.90
N GLU A 5 -10.65 18.04 23.43
CA GLU A 5 -10.41 18.64 22.11
C GLU A 5 -10.69 17.65 20.96
N ALA A 6 -10.22 16.39 21.04
CA ALA A 6 -10.51 15.42 19.98
C ALA A 6 -11.97 14.99 19.91
N ASP A 7 -12.66 14.93 21.04
CA ASP A 7 -14.10 14.68 21.07
C ASP A 7 -14.87 15.88 20.50
N GLN A 8 -14.38 17.11 20.72
CA GLN A 8 -14.92 18.34 20.11
C GLN A 8 -14.68 18.39 18.60
N ASP A 9 -13.48 18.09 18.11
CA ASP A 9 -13.15 18.09 16.68
C ASP A 9 -14.01 17.06 15.91
N GLN A 10 -14.24 15.88 16.51
CA GLN A 10 -15.12 14.87 15.92
C GLN A 10 -16.59 15.28 15.94
N ALA A 11 -17.04 15.93 17.01
CA ALA A 11 -18.41 16.42 17.11
C ALA A 11 -18.67 17.54 16.09
N GLU A 12 -17.73 18.48 15.96
CA GLU A 12 -17.77 19.57 14.99
C GLU A 12 -17.78 19.02 13.55
N SER A 13 -16.87 18.08 13.24
CA SER A 13 -16.84 17.41 11.94
C SER A 13 -18.18 16.73 11.62
N ARG A 14 -18.78 16.03 12.58
CA ARG A 14 -20.10 15.41 12.41
C ARG A 14 -21.18 16.45 12.12
N GLU A 15 -21.20 17.55 12.87
CA GLU A 15 -22.20 18.59 12.70
C GLU A 15 -22.07 19.30 11.34
N GLN A 16 -20.84 19.58 10.90
CA GLN A 16 -20.56 20.20 9.60
C GLN A 16 -20.96 19.27 8.45
N LEU A 17 -20.60 17.99 8.52
CA LEU A 17 -20.95 16.99 7.51
C LEU A 17 -22.47 16.75 7.44
N SER A 18 -23.17 16.68 8.58
CA SER A 18 -24.63 16.55 8.59
C SER A 18 -25.30 17.75 7.95
N ARG A 19 -24.87 18.98 8.29
CA ARG A 19 -25.39 20.20 7.67
C ARG A 19 -25.15 20.23 6.17
N TRP A 20 -23.97 19.80 5.70
CA TRP A 20 -23.68 19.73 4.28
C TRP A 20 -24.64 18.76 3.55
N LEU A 21 -24.91 17.58 4.14
CA LEU A 21 -25.87 16.63 3.56
C LEU A 21 -27.29 17.20 3.50
N GLU A 22 -27.71 17.93 4.53
CA GLU A 22 -29.02 18.59 4.58
C GLU A 22 -29.14 19.71 3.55
N ASP A 23 -28.17 20.64 3.52
CA ASP A 23 -28.22 21.84 2.69
C ASP A 23 -27.95 21.58 1.20
N VAL A 24 -27.01 20.68 0.88
CA VAL A 24 -26.55 20.44 -0.50
C VAL A 24 -27.31 19.29 -1.16
N LEU A 25 -27.56 18.20 -0.42
CA LEU A 25 -28.24 17.02 -0.96
C LEU A 25 -29.72 16.93 -0.56
N GLY A 26 -30.24 17.87 0.24
CA GLY A 26 -31.63 17.86 0.68
C GLY A 26 -31.98 16.65 1.54
N CYS A 27 -31.02 16.15 2.31
CA CYS A 27 -31.22 15.01 3.20
C CYS A 27 -31.90 15.41 4.51
N SER A 28 -32.48 14.43 5.18
CA SER A 28 -33.02 14.54 6.55
C SER A 28 -32.69 13.27 7.34
N GLU A 29 -32.93 13.28 8.65
CA GLU A 29 -32.66 12.11 9.54
C GLU A 29 -31.21 11.60 9.42
N VAL A 30 -30.24 12.51 9.33
CA VAL A 30 -28.83 12.17 9.11
C VAL A 30 -28.24 11.47 10.33
N MET A 31 -27.75 10.24 10.13
CA MET A 31 -27.00 9.47 11.12
C MET A 31 -25.60 9.16 10.58
N LEU A 32 -24.56 9.64 11.27
CA LEU A 32 -23.16 9.43 10.91
C LEU A 32 -22.50 8.37 11.80
N GLU A 33 -22.01 7.30 11.18
CA GLU A 33 -21.24 6.24 11.83
C GLU A 33 -19.78 6.25 11.36
N LYS A 34 -18.84 6.42 12.30
CA LYS A 34 -17.41 6.44 11.99
C LYS A 34 -16.93 5.04 11.63
N GLN A 35 -16.27 4.90 10.49
CA GLN A 35 -15.74 3.63 10.02
C GLN A 35 -14.31 3.39 10.55
N ARG A 36 -13.94 2.13 10.78
CA ARG A 36 -12.59 1.72 11.19
C ARG A 36 -11.62 1.82 10.00
N ARG A 37 -11.07 3.03 9.80
CA ARG A 37 -10.09 3.34 8.74
C ARG A 37 -9.00 4.26 9.29
N TRP A 38 -7.83 4.22 8.65
CA TRP A 38 -6.67 5.06 8.99
C TRP A 38 -6.86 6.55 8.63
N ARG A 39 -7.96 6.90 7.95
CA ARG A 39 -8.39 8.27 7.67
C ARG A 39 -9.85 8.47 8.15
N PRO A 40 -10.32 9.71 8.33
CA PRO A 40 -11.72 10.00 8.65
C PRO A 40 -12.63 9.47 7.54
N VAL A 41 -13.37 8.41 7.85
CA VAL A 41 -14.40 7.85 6.98
C VAL A 41 -15.68 7.69 7.78
N TRP A 42 -16.80 8.13 7.21
CA TRP A 42 -18.12 7.98 7.78
C TRP A 42 -19.06 7.27 6.82
N ARG A 43 -19.93 6.41 7.36
CA ARG A 43 -21.16 6.01 6.70
C ARG A 43 -22.25 6.98 7.15
N ALA A 44 -22.93 7.61 6.21
CA ALA A 44 -24.10 8.42 6.48
C ALA A 44 -25.36 7.66 6.07
N SER A 45 -26.22 7.34 7.03
CA SER A 45 -27.58 6.88 6.76
C SER A 45 -28.52 8.08 6.79
N VAL A 46 -29.26 8.30 5.71
CA VAL A 46 -30.11 9.49 5.53
C VAL A 46 -31.47 9.13 4.95
N GLN A 47 -32.44 10.02 5.11
CA GLN A 47 -33.64 10.08 4.28
C GLN A 47 -33.45 11.12 3.18
N GLN A 48 -33.74 10.75 1.94
CA GLN A 48 -33.75 11.67 0.80
C GLN A 48 -34.98 11.40 -0.05
N ASN A 49 -35.86 12.40 -0.20
CA ASN A 49 -37.14 12.27 -0.90
C ASN A 49 -38.02 11.10 -0.38
N GLY A 50 -37.99 10.85 0.93
CA GLY A 50 -38.73 9.77 1.57
C GLY A 50 -38.15 8.36 1.38
N VAL A 51 -36.97 8.25 0.75
CA VAL A 51 -36.24 6.99 0.58
C VAL A 51 -34.97 6.99 1.42
N LYS A 52 -34.78 5.90 2.19
CA LYS A 52 -33.56 5.70 2.96
C LYS A 52 -32.39 5.44 2.01
N ARG A 53 -31.29 6.15 2.20
CA ARG A 53 -30.04 5.98 1.44
C ARG A 53 -28.84 5.97 2.37
N ASP A 54 -27.76 5.34 1.90
CA ASP A 54 -26.47 5.39 2.56
C ASP A 54 -25.44 6.06 1.65
N PHE A 55 -24.55 6.84 2.26
CA PHE A 55 -23.42 7.49 1.59
C PHE A 55 -22.12 7.19 2.31
N LEU A 56 -21.02 7.19 1.56
CA LEU A 56 -19.67 7.16 2.09
C LEU A 56 -19.09 8.57 2.07
N LEU A 57 -18.62 9.04 3.22
CA LEU A 57 -17.97 10.32 3.40
C LEU A 57 -16.51 10.06 3.72
N LYS A 58 -15.61 10.47 2.82
CA LYS A 58 -14.18 10.11 2.81
C LYS A 58 -13.32 11.37 2.88
N GLY A 59 -12.68 11.59 4.03
CA GLY A 59 -11.85 12.76 4.31
C GLY A 59 -10.36 12.55 4.06
N ASP A 60 -9.57 13.58 4.34
CA ASP A 60 -8.12 13.57 4.17
C ASP A 60 -7.39 12.56 5.07
N ARG A 61 -6.27 12.05 4.57
CA ARG A 61 -5.37 11.20 5.34
C ARG A 61 -4.65 12.01 6.42
N THR A 62 -4.31 11.35 7.52
CA THR A 62 -3.62 11.95 8.67
C THR A 62 -2.16 12.32 8.40
N TRP A 63 -1.54 11.71 7.38
CA TRP A 63 -0.19 12.00 6.92
C TRP A 63 -0.11 11.83 5.39
N PRO A 64 0.89 12.43 4.72
CA PRO A 64 1.02 12.32 3.27
C PRO A 64 1.47 10.91 2.88
N THR A 65 0.56 10.10 2.33
CA THR A 65 0.90 8.74 1.83
C THR A 65 1.12 8.68 0.32
N HIS A 66 0.66 9.69 -0.42
CA HIS A 66 0.77 9.78 -1.88
C HIS A 66 0.71 11.26 -2.33
N PRO A 67 1.18 11.60 -3.54
CA PRO A 67 1.34 12.97 -4.02
C PRO A 67 0.07 13.54 -4.69
N TYR A 68 -1.11 13.01 -4.34
CA TYR A 68 -2.38 13.37 -4.96
C TYR A 68 -3.33 13.94 -3.90
N PRO A 69 -3.89 15.14 -4.10
CA PRO A 69 -4.87 15.71 -3.19
C PRO A 69 -6.23 15.01 -3.33
N LEU A 70 -7.09 15.15 -2.33
CA LEU A 70 -8.39 14.48 -2.29
C LEU A 70 -9.33 14.89 -3.44
N ASP A 71 -9.26 16.15 -3.90
CA ASP A 71 -10.03 16.62 -5.05
C ASP A 71 -9.58 15.98 -6.38
N TYR A 72 -8.32 15.55 -6.48
CA TYR A 72 -7.85 14.77 -7.62
C TYR A 72 -8.50 13.38 -7.64
N GLU A 73 -8.52 12.68 -6.50
CA GLU A 73 -9.21 11.40 -6.35
C GLU A 73 -10.68 11.51 -6.78
N MET A 74 -11.39 12.53 -6.28
CA MET A 74 -12.78 12.80 -6.65
C MET A 74 -12.95 12.94 -8.17
N ARG A 75 -12.06 13.69 -8.83
CA ARG A 75 -12.12 13.95 -10.28
C ARG A 75 -11.83 12.69 -11.09
N MET A 76 -10.86 11.87 -10.68
CA MET A 76 -10.55 10.60 -11.35
C MET A 76 -11.72 9.61 -11.20
N GLN A 77 -12.28 9.48 -10.00
CA GLN A 77 -13.45 8.64 -9.74
C GLN A 77 -14.67 9.07 -10.54
N ARG A 78 -14.92 10.39 -10.64
CA ARG A 78 -16.00 10.93 -11.48
C ARG A 78 -15.80 10.58 -12.95
N ALA A 79 -14.59 10.78 -13.49
CA ALA A 79 -14.28 10.44 -14.87
C ALA A 79 -14.50 8.94 -15.16
N LEU A 80 -14.11 8.05 -14.25
CA LEU A 80 -14.38 6.61 -14.36
C LEU A 80 -15.89 6.31 -14.37
N HIS A 81 -16.64 6.86 -13.41
CA HIS A 81 -18.08 6.65 -13.29
C HIS A 81 -18.85 7.14 -14.53
N GLU A 82 -18.55 8.36 -15.01
CA GLU A 82 -19.18 8.95 -16.20
C GLU A 82 -18.85 8.18 -17.49
N ASN A 83 -17.78 7.37 -17.49
CA ASN A 83 -17.42 6.49 -18.59
C ASN A 83 -17.84 5.02 -18.37
N GLY A 84 -18.75 4.77 -17.43
CA GLY A 84 -19.44 3.48 -17.27
C GLY A 84 -18.69 2.43 -16.43
N VAL A 85 -17.62 2.82 -15.74
CA VAL A 85 -16.94 1.93 -14.78
C VAL A 85 -17.84 1.75 -13.55
N PRO A 86 -18.02 0.52 -13.02
CA PRO A 86 -18.81 0.27 -11.82
C PRO A 86 -18.03 0.75 -10.59
N ILE A 87 -18.00 2.06 -10.35
CA ILE A 87 -17.34 2.72 -9.21
C ILE A 87 -18.36 3.67 -8.55
N PRO A 88 -18.30 3.92 -7.22
CA PRO A 88 -19.31 4.73 -6.56
C PRO A 88 -19.46 6.12 -7.18
N ALA A 89 -20.71 6.55 -7.40
CA ALA A 89 -20.98 7.89 -7.95
C ALA A 89 -20.51 8.98 -6.96
N ILE A 90 -19.85 10.01 -7.47
CA ILE A 90 -19.53 11.21 -6.68
C ILE A 90 -20.78 12.09 -6.56
N LEU A 91 -21.20 12.35 -5.33
CA LEU A 91 -22.36 13.19 -5.01
C LEU A 91 -21.94 14.64 -4.73
N GLY A 92 -20.73 14.85 -4.24
CA GLY A 92 -20.16 16.19 -4.04
C GLY A 92 -18.92 16.17 -3.15
N MET A 93 -18.51 17.36 -2.73
CA MET A 93 -17.37 17.58 -1.84
C MET A 93 -17.75 18.62 -0.79
N CYS A 94 -17.50 18.29 0.47
CA CYS A 94 -17.59 19.21 1.59
C CYS A 94 -16.22 19.85 1.79
N ASP A 95 -16.15 21.18 1.83
CA ASP A 95 -14.88 21.88 1.98
C ASP A 95 -14.37 21.82 3.44
N GLN A 96 -15.27 21.72 4.41
CA GLN A 96 -14.97 21.77 5.84
C GLN A 96 -15.87 20.81 6.63
N PRO A 97 -15.35 19.68 7.14
CA PRO A 97 -14.01 19.18 6.87
C PRO A 97 -13.88 18.72 5.41
N ASN A 98 -12.68 18.85 4.83
CA ASN A 98 -12.40 18.44 3.46
C ASN A 98 -12.75 16.95 3.24
N THR A 99 -13.85 16.67 2.53
CA THR A 99 -14.48 15.34 2.49
C THR A 99 -15.20 15.11 1.17
N ILE A 100 -14.88 14.01 0.48
CA ILE A 100 -15.66 13.54 -0.68
C ILE A 100 -16.94 12.86 -0.17
N VAL A 101 -18.08 13.18 -0.76
CA VAL A 101 -19.34 12.48 -0.54
C VAL A 101 -19.67 11.64 -1.77
N MET A 102 -19.80 10.34 -1.58
CA MET A 102 -20.07 9.39 -2.66
C MET A 102 -21.15 8.38 -2.28
N GLU A 103 -21.71 7.72 -3.27
CA GLU A 103 -22.66 6.62 -3.09
C GLU A 103 -22.07 5.51 -2.20
N TRP A 104 -22.91 4.89 -1.38
CA TRP A 104 -22.56 3.65 -0.71
C TRP A 104 -22.87 2.46 -1.61
N ILE A 105 -21.83 1.67 -1.93
CA ILE A 105 -21.98 0.43 -2.69
C ILE A 105 -21.92 -0.76 -1.74
N GLU A 106 -22.88 -1.66 -1.85
CA GLU A 106 -22.91 -2.91 -1.09
C GLU A 106 -21.99 -3.97 -1.73
N GLY A 107 -21.38 -4.80 -0.90
CA GLY A 107 -20.53 -5.92 -1.31
C GLY A 107 -19.50 -6.28 -0.25
N GLY A 108 -18.98 -7.51 -0.34
CA GLY A 108 -17.84 -7.96 0.45
C GLY A 108 -16.52 -7.50 -0.16
N ARG A 109 -15.48 -7.38 0.67
CA ARG A 109 -14.08 -7.15 0.26
C ARG A 109 -13.17 -8.14 0.95
N ASP A 110 -12.05 -8.44 0.31
CA ASP A 110 -10.94 -9.15 0.94
C ASP A 110 -10.19 -8.24 1.94
N PRO A 111 -9.39 -8.84 2.85
CA PRO A 111 -8.54 -8.09 3.77
C PRO A 111 -7.63 -7.14 3.00
N GLY A 112 -7.65 -5.84 3.35
CA GLY A 112 -6.78 -4.84 2.71
C GLY A 112 -5.55 -4.45 3.52
N LEU A 113 -5.29 -5.15 4.63
CA LEU A 113 -4.15 -4.93 5.53
C LEU A 113 -3.42 -6.25 5.75
N VAL A 114 -2.09 -6.19 5.91
CA VAL A 114 -1.22 -7.35 6.13
C VAL A 114 -1.60 -8.05 7.42
N GLN A 115 -1.76 -7.30 8.51
CA GLN A 115 -2.14 -7.88 9.79
C GLN A 115 -3.51 -8.57 9.75
N GLN A 116 -4.48 -7.99 9.02
CA GLN A 116 -5.78 -8.63 8.82
C GLN A 116 -5.67 -9.92 8.00
N ALA A 117 -4.81 -9.93 6.98
CA ALA A 117 -4.57 -11.11 6.15
C ALA A 117 -3.82 -12.23 6.94
N ILE A 118 -2.97 -11.87 7.90
CA ILE A 118 -2.34 -12.83 8.84
C ILE A 118 -3.40 -13.41 9.79
N GLU A 119 -4.30 -12.58 10.33
CA GLU A 119 -5.34 -13.00 11.29
C GLU A 119 -6.48 -13.78 10.63
N SER A 120 -6.83 -13.43 9.39
CA SER A 120 -7.94 -14.00 8.64
C SER A 120 -7.64 -13.96 7.14
N ALA A 121 -6.90 -14.95 6.65
CA ALA A 121 -6.53 -15.07 5.24
C ALA A 121 -7.75 -15.13 4.30
N SER A 122 -7.63 -14.50 3.13
CA SER A 122 -8.62 -14.63 2.05
C SER A 122 -8.62 -16.06 1.49
N VAL A 123 -9.81 -16.58 1.18
CA VAL A 123 -10.03 -17.92 0.62
C VAL A 123 -10.56 -17.77 -0.81
N MET A 124 -9.90 -18.45 -1.75
CA MET A 124 -10.30 -18.46 -3.16
C MET A 124 -11.48 -19.39 -3.43
N THR A 125 -12.71 -18.91 -3.21
CA THR A 125 -13.95 -19.62 -3.56
C THR A 125 -14.26 -19.51 -5.06
N ASP A 126 -15.16 -20.37 -5.57
CA ASP A 126 -15.62 -20.30 -6.97
C ASP A 126 -16.20 -18.92 -7.33
N ASP A 127 -17.00 -18.33 -6.41
CA ASP A 127 -17.55 -16.98 -6.56
C ASP A 127 -16.45 -15.92 -6.59
N ARG A 128 -15.45 -16.02 -5.70
CA ARG A 128 -14.32 -15.08 -5.66
C ARG A 128 -13.48 -15.17 -6.93
N TRP A 129 -13.27 -16.38 -7.44
CA TRP A 129 -12.58 -16.61 -8.70
C TRP A 129 -13.34 -16.00 -9.88
N ALA A 130 -14.64 -16.23 -9.97
CA ALA A 130 -15.49 -15.63 -10.99
C ALA A 130 -15.50 -14.09 -10.92
N ALA A 131 -15.55 -13.53 -9.71
CA ALA A 131 -15.45 -12.08 -9.51
C ALA A 131 -14.08 -11.52 -9.93
N SER A 132 -12.99 -12.27 -9.69
CA SER A 132 -11.63 -11.88 -10.10
C SER A 132 -11.48 -11.88 -11.63
N LEU A 133 -12.07 -12.87 -12.33
CA LEU A 133 -12.14 -12.87 -13.79
C LEU A 133 -12.94 -11.67 -14.30
N ARG A 134 -14.11 -11.41 -13.71
CA ARG A 134 -14.93 -10.24 -14.06
C ARG A 134 -14.20 -8.91 -13.80
N TYR A 135 -13.41 -8.83 -12.74
CA TYR A 135 -12.56 -7.67 -12.46
C TYR A 135 -11.53 -7.45 -13.58
N MET A 136 -10.91 -8.52 -14.12
CA MET A 136 -9.98 -8.39 -15.25
C MET A 136 -10.65 -7.85 -16.51
N GLU A 137 -11.92 -8.22 -16.77
CA GLU A 137 -12.70 -7.63 -17.86
C GLU A 137 -12.94 -6.13 -17.63
N ILE A 138 -13.33 -5.74 -16.41
CA ILE A 138 -13.53 -4.32 -16.05
C ILE A 138 -12.23 -3.54 -16.15
N LEU A 139 -11.10 -4.11 -15.72
CA LEU A 139 -9.78 -3.50 -15.85
C LEU A 139 -9.41 -3.27 -17.32
N ALA A 140 -9.73 -4.22 -18.20
CA ALA A 140 -9.53 -4.05 -19.63
C ALA A 140 -10.40 -2.91 -20.19
N ASP A 141 -11.64 -2.77 -19.71
CA ASP A 141 -12.51 -1.66 -20.09
C ASP A 141 -11.99 -0.31 -19.58
N ILE A 142 -11.49 -0.23 -18.35
CA ILE A 142 -10.81 0.97 -17.81
C ILE A 142 -9.62 1.35 -18.70
N HIS A 143 -8.78 0.38 -19.07
CA HIS A 143 -7.58 0.64 -19.87
C HIS A 143 -7.87 1.09 -21.32
N ARG A 144 -9.10 0.88 -21.81
CA ARG A 144 -9.57 1.37 -23.13
C ARG A 144 -10.13 2.78 -23.11
N LEU A 145 -10.44 3.31 -21.93
CA LEU A 145 -11.05 4.64 -21.84
C LEU A 145 -10.12 5.69 -22.49
N PRO A 146 -10.69 6.67 -23.22
CA PRO A 146 -9.88 7.75 -23.76
C PRO A 146 -9.21 8.52 -22.62
N SER A 147 -7.99 9.00 -22.82
CA SER A 147 -7.27 9.78 -21.80
C SER A 147 -7.91 11.14 -21.51
N ARG A 148 -8.68 11.69 -22.47
CA ARG A 148 -9.22 13.05 -22.44
C ARG A 148 -10.00 13.41 -21.16
N PRO A 149 -10.98 12.61 -20.67
CA PRO A 149 -11.72 12.95 -19.45
C PRO A 149 -10.82 13.05 -18.22
N PHE A 150 -9.78 12.22 -18.13
CA PHE A 150 -8.81 12.25 -17.04
C PHE A 150 -7.92 13.49 -17.10
N VAL A 151 -7.48 13.88 -18.31
CA VAL A 151 -6.72 15.13 -18.51
C VAL A 151 -7.57 16.35 -18.15
N GLU A 152 -8.83 16.40 -18.56
CA GLU A 152 -9.79 17.45 -18.17
C GLU A 152 -10.01 17.45 -16.64
N GLY A 153 -9.96 16.26 -16.01
CA GLY A 153 -9.96 16.07 -14.57
C GLY A 153 -8.64 16.42 -13.86
N GLY A 154 -7.58 16.80 -14.58
CA GLY A 154 -6.29 17.23 -14.01
C GLY A 154 -5.18 16.18 -13.97
N ALA A 155 -5.35 15.02 -14.60
CA ALA A 155 -4.27 14.04 -14.77
C ALA A 155 -3.20 14.56 -15.74
N HIS A 156 -1.92 14.31 -15.39
CA HIS A 156 -0.80 14.59 -16.29
C HIS A 156 -0.80 13.59 -17.45
N LEU A 157 -0.67 14.07 -18.68
CA LEU A 157 -0.54 13.22 -19.87
C LEU A 157 0.96 12.97 -20.15
N PRO A 158 1.49 11.77 -19.88
CA PRO A 158 2.92 11.50 -20.04
C PRO A 158 3.38 11.62 -21.49
N GLN A 159 4.60 12.14 -21.68
CA GLN A 159 5.24 12.28 -22.99
C GLN A 159 6.41 11.30 -23.16
N GLY A 160 6.21 10.33 -24.04
CA GLY A 160 7.22 9.33 -24.39
C GLY A 160 7.44 8.24 -23.34
N PRO A 161 8.23 7.20 -23.67
CA PRO A 161 8.36 5.99 -22.86
C PRO A 161 8.89 6.23 -21.45
N ARG A 162 9.74 7.26 -21.25
CA ARG A 162 10.28 7.58 -19.93
C ARG A 162 9.19 8.06 -18.98
N GLU A 163 8.38 9.03 -19.40
CA GLU A 163 7.31 9.54 -18.55
C GLU A 163 6.24 8.48 -18.35
N ILE A 164 5.86 7.74 -19.40
CA ILE A 164 4.89 6.63 -19.32
C ILE A 164 5.26 5.64 -18.21
N ALA A 165 6.56 5.35 -18.05
CA ALA A 165 7.04 4.42 -17.04
C ALA A 165 7.26 5.04 -15.65
N LEU A 166 7.77 6.28 -15.57
CA LEU A 166 8.38 6.80 -14.34
C LEU A 166 7.65 7.98 -13.70
N HIS A 167 6.75 8.69 -14.38
CA HIS A 167 6.28 9.99 -13.86
C HIS A 167 5.64 9.87 -12.48
N ASN A 168 4.86 8.80 -12.23
CA ASN A 168 4.21 8.59 -10.95
C ASN A 168 5.23 8.24 -9.86
N PHE A 169 6.17 7.34 -10.17
CA PHE A 169 7.26 7.01 -9.26
C PHE A 169 8.07 8.26 -8.87
N GLU A 170 8.40 9.14 -9.82
CA GLU A 170 9.14 10.37 -9.55
C GLU A 170 8.34 11.35 -8.66
N ARG A 171 6.99 11.38 -8.76
CA ARG A 171 6.13 12.16 -7.84
C ARG A 171 6.18 11.63 -6.42
N PHE A 172 6.11 10.31 -6.24
CA PHE A 172 6.25 9.68 -4.93
C PHE A 172 7.65 9.90 -4.36
N HIS A 173 8.68 9.70 -5.17
CA HIS A 173 10.06 9.90 -4.78
C HIS A 173 10.34 11.35 -4.38
N ALA A 174 9.74 12.34 -5.04
CA ALA A 174 9.87 13.75 -4.65
C ALA A 174 9.35 14.05 -3.23
N MET A 175 8.40 13.27 -2.71
CA MET A 175 7.90 13.43 -1.34
C MET A 175 9.00 13.20 -0.28
N THR A 176 10.04 12.42 -0.58
CA THR A 176 11.17 12.17 0.35
C THR A 176 11.83 13.47 0.81
N ALA A 177 12.03 14.42 -0.10
CA ALA A 177 12.62 15.72 0.20
C ALA A 177 11.70 16.58 1.08
N GLU A 178 10.39 16.52 0.85
CA GLU A 178 9.39 17.23 1.66
C GLU A 178 9.29 16.66 3.08
N GLN A 179 9.40 15.33 3.20
CA GLN A 179 9.36 14.64 4.49
C GLN A 179 10.71 14.63 5.23
N GLY A 180 11.81 14.92 4.54
CA GLY A 180 13.16 14.80 5.11
C GLY A 180 13.55 13.35 5.42
N ILE A 181 13.00 12.39 4.67
CA ILE A 181 13.19 10.95 4.88
C ILE A 181 13.92 10.37 3.68
N THR A 182 15.08 9.76 3.92
CA THR A 182 15.87 9.06 2.90
C THR A 182 16.05 7.61 3.30
N ASP A 183 15.87 6.69 2.36
CA ASP A 183 16.01 5.26 2.58
C ASP A 183 16.95 4.64 1.51
N PRO A 184 17.98 3.87 1.91
CA PRO A 184 18.94 3.31 0.96
C PRO A 184 18.33 2.38 -0.11
N LEU A 185 17.32 1.59 0.26
CA LEU A 185 16.66 0.67 -0.68
C LEU A 185 15.91 1.47 -1.75
N LEU A 186 15.18 2.51 -1.35
CA LEU A 186 14.46 3.39 -2.27
C LEU A 186 15.40 4.16 -3.20
N GLU A 187 16.55 4.63 -2.72
CA GLU A 187 17.55 5.30 -3.58
C GLU A 187 18.17 4.34 -4.59
N PHE A 188 18.43 3.09 -4.18
CA PHE A 188 18.85 2.03 -5.11
C PHE A 188 17.78 1.75 -6.18
N CYS A 189 16.53 1.53 -5.76
CA CYS A 189 15.40 1.31 -6.68
C CYS A 189 15.22 2.49 -7.64
N ALA A 190 15.27 3.74 -7.15
CA ALA A 190 15.15 4.93 -7.98
C ALA A 190 16.25 5.00 -9.05
N GLY A 191 17.50 4.73 -8.66
CA GLY A 191 18.64 4.64 -9.58
C GLY A 191 18.44 3.56 -10.63
N TRP A 192 18.00 2.37 -10.24
CA TRP A 192 17.75 1.26 -11.16
C TRP A 192 16.60 1.55 -12.13
N LEU A 193 15.45 2.03 -11.63
CA LEU A 193 14.25 2.32 -12.43
C LEU A 193 14.53 3.36 -13.51
N ARG A 194 15.28 4.43 -13.16
CA ARG A 194 15.66 5.50 -14.10
C ARG A 194 16.55 5.01 -15.26
N ARG A 195 17.35 3.95 -15.04
CA ARG A 195 18.24 3.38 -16.08
C ARG A 195 17.53 2.34 -16.97
N ASN A 196 16.52 1.65 -16.44
CA ASN A 196 15.98 0.41 -17.02
C ASN A 196 14.53 0.50 -17.53
N TYR A 197 13.93 1.70 -17.58
CA TYR A 197 12.54 1.83 -18.06
C TYR A 197 12.32 1.26 -19.47
N PRO A 198 11.18 0.59 -19.74
CA PRO A 198 10.85 0.05 -21.05
C PRO A 198 10.79 1.15 -22.13
N ARG A 199 11.77 1.17 -23.05
CA ARG A 199 11.92 2.25 -24.04
C ARG A 199 10.96 2.16 -25.23
N HIS A 200 10.34 1.00 -25.45
CA HIS A 200 9.44 0.73 -26.57
C HIS A 200 7.96 0.97 -26.25
N ARG A 201 7.63 1.36 -25.00
CA ARG A 201 6.25 1.55 -24.57
C ARG A 201 5.70 2.89 -25.07
N GLU A 202 4.57 2.82 -25.77
CA GLU A 202 3.85 3.98 -26.28
C GLU A 202 2.39 4.03 -25.81
N SER A 203 1.88 2.94 -25.21
CA SER A 203 0.50 2.85 -24.74
C SER A 203 0.30 3.68 -23.48
N ILE A 204 -0.77 4.48 -23.46
CA ILE A 204 -1.20 5.27 -22.32
C ILE A 204 -2.65 4.89 -21.99
N SER A 205 -2.87 4.44 -20.76
CA SER A 205 -4.19 4.13 -20.21
C SER A 205 -4.35 4.83 -18.87
N PHE A 206 -5.59 5.03 -18.42
CA PHE A 206 -5.79 5.30 -17.01
C PHE A 206 -5.51 4.02 -16.24
N VAL A 207 -4.50 4.05 -15.38
CA VAL A 207 -4.19 2.98 -14.44
C VAL A 207 -4.80 3.34 -13.09
N THR A 208 -5.43 2.37 -12.45
CA THR A 208 -6.03 2.50 -11.11
C THR A 208 -4.99 2.79 -10.04
N GLY A 209 -3.76 2.33 -10.27
CA GLY A 209 -2.61 2.61 -9.44
C GLY A 209 -2.49 1.64 -8.26
N ASP A 210 -3.61 1.40 -7.56
CA ASP A 210 -3.77 0.41 -6.49
C ASP A 210 -4.68 -0.76 -6.94
N CYS A 211 -4.34 -1.35 -8.09
CA CYS A 211 -5.08 -2.42 -8.76
C CYS A 211 -5.36 -3.64 -7.86
N GLY A 212 -6.52 -4.26 -8.07
CA GLY A 212 -7.03 -5.41 -7.33
C GLY A 212 -8.04 -5.07 -6.24
N GLN A 213 -8.39 -3.80 -6.05
CA GLN A 213 -9.37 -3.35 -5.06
C GLN A 213 -10.79 -3.29 -5.62
N PHE A 214 -11.65 -4.21 -5.17
CA PHE A 214 -13.05 -4.25 -5.57
C PHE A 214 -13.97 -4.89 -4.52
N LEU A 215 -15.26 -4.53 -4.60
CA LEU A 215 -16.36 -5.14 -3.89
C LEU A 215 -17.03 -6.21 -4.75
N SER A 216 -17.48 -7.28 -4.12
CA SER A 216 -18.27 -8.32 -4.79
C SER A 216 -19.42 -8.85 -3.94
N ASP A 217 -20.52 -9.22 -4.61
CA ASP A 217 -21.61 -10.03 -4.05
C ASP A 217 -21.71 -11.33 -4.86
N GLY A 218 -21.30 -12.44 -4.24
CA GLY A 218 -20.97 -13.67 -4.96
C GLY A 218 -19.98 -13.41 -6.10
N ALA A 219 -20.30 -13.88 -7.30
CA ALA A 219 -19.50 -13.70 -8.50
C ALA A 219 -19.57 -12.30 -9.14
N GLN A 220 -20.50 -11.43 -8.70
CA GLN A 220 -20.64 -10.10 -9.30
C GLN A 220 -19.71 -9.10 -8.65
N VAL A 221 -18.92 -8.38 -9.46
CA VAL A 221 -18.18 -7.19 -9.03
C VAL A 221 -19.17 -6.02 -8.93
N THR A 222 -19.40 -5.52 -7.73
CA THR A 222 -20.37 -4.45 -7.45
C THR A 222 -19.74 -3.06 -7.46
N GLY A 223 -18.44 -2.96 -7.17
CA GLY A 223 -17.76 -1.66 -7.10
C GLY A 223 -16.23 -1.77 -7.20
N ILE A 224 -15.61 -0.95 -8.03
CA ILE A 224 -14.16 -0.68 -8.01
C ILE A 224 -13.85 0.29 -6.86
N LEU A 225 -12.70 0.12 -6.20
CA LEU A 225 -12.30 0.93 -5.04
C LEU A 225 -10.91 1.55 -5.24
N ASP A 226 -10.60 2.50 -4.35
CA ASP A 226 -9.25 3.02 -4.05
C ASP A 226 -8.41 3.42 -5.28
N VAL A 227 -8.98 4.26 -6.15
CA VAL A 227 -8.32 4.86 -7.31
C VAL A 227 -7.56 6.16 -6.99
N GLU A 228 -7.21 6.38 -5.72
CA GLU A 228 -6.67 7.66 -5.21
C GLU A 228 -5.27 7.99 -5.75
N ILE A 229 -4.53 6.97 -6.19
CA ILE A 229 -3.22 7.08 -6.83
C ILE A 229 -3.29 6.81 -8.34
N GLY A 230 -4.51 6.76 -8.89
CA GLY A 230 -4.73 6.51 -10.30
C GLY A 230 -4.19 7.63 -11.19
N HIS A 231 -3.61 7.27 -12.32
CA HIS A 231 -2.93 8.21 -13.22
C HIS A 231 -2.92 7.69 -14.66
N LEU A 232 -2.50 8.53 -15.60
CA LEU A 232 -2.28 8.08 -16.99
C LEU A 232 -0.88 7.47 -17.09
N GLY A 233 -0.76 6.21 -17.50
CA GLY A 233 0.52 5.49 -17.54
C GLY A 233 0.45 4.23 -18.39
N ASP A 234 1.45 3.36 -18.24
CA ASP A 234 1.47 2.06 -18.90
C ASP A 234 0.45 1.10 -18.28
N PRO A 235 -0.51 0.53 -19.02
CA PRO A 235 -1.48 -0.44 -18.48
C PRO A 235 -0.85 -1.68 -17.83
N MET A 236 0.41 -2.01 -18.16
CA MET A 236 1.13 -3.11 -17.51
C MET A 236 1.40 -2.86 -16.02
N ARG A 237 1.34 -1.58 -15.58
CA ARG A 237 1.53 -1.21 -14.18
C ARG A 237 0.44 -1.78 -13.27
N ASP A 238 -0.81 -1.82 -13.73
CA ASP A 238 -1.90 -2.36 -12.93
C ASP A 238 -1.81 -3.89 -12.80
N LEU A 239 -1.36 -4.60 -13.83
CA LEU A 239 -1.06 -6.03 -13.72
C LEU A 239 0.12 -6.29 -12.76
N ALA A 240 1.15 -5.46 -12.83
CA ALA A 240 2.29 -5.53 -11.92
C ALA A 240 1.90 -5.26 -10.46
N CYS A 241 1.02 -4.28 -10.21
CA CYS A 241 0.41 -4.02 -8.90
C CYS A 241 -0.34 -5.25 -8.39
N PHE A 242 -1.21 -5.81 -9.23
CA PHE A 242 -2.01 -6.99 -8.92
C PHE A 242 -1.14 -8.19 -8.51
N ARG A 243 -0.07 -8.48 -9.28
CA ARG A 243 0.94 -9.48 -8.93
C ARG A 243 1.64 -9.15 -7.61
N GLY A 244 2.06 -7.90 -7.43
CA GLY A 244 2.80 -7.45 -6.26
C GLY A 244 2.06 -7.69 -4.94
N ARG A 245 0.72 -7.60 -4.97
CA ARG A 245 -0.18 -7.81 -3.81
C ARG A 245 -0.44 -9.29 -3.49
N HIS A 246 -0.30 -10.21 -4.45
CA HIS A 246 -0.56 -11.64 -4.20
C HIS A 246 0.53 -12.27 -3.31
N PRO A 247 0.23 -12.97 -2.18
CA PRO A 247 -1.08 -13.48 -1.78
C PRO A 247 -1.76 -12.71 -0.63
N ILE A 248 -1.37 -11.46 -0.33
CA ILE A 248 -1.99 -10.67 0.76
C ILE A 248 -3.52 -10.65 0.62
N GLU A 249 -4.00 -10.42 -0.60
CA GLU A 249 -5.42 -10.43 -0.96
C GLU A 249 -5.85 -11.70 -1.70
N ASN A 250 -5.04 -12.77 -1.61
CA ASN A 250 -5.20 -14.03 -2.32
C ASN A 250 -5.86 -13.88 -3.71
N MET A 251 -5.06 -13.43 -4.68
CA MET A 251 -5.55 -13.22 -6.04
C MET A 251 -5.81 -14.51 -6.85
N GLY A 252 -5.62 -15.70 -6.27
CA GLY A 252 -5.76 -16.97 -7.00
C GLY A 252 -4.64 -17.20 -8.01
N ASP A 253 -4.97 -17.80 -9.16
CA ASP A 253 -4.01 -18.07 -10.25
C ASP A 253 -3.76 -16.78 -11.06
N VAL A 254 -2.64 -16.11 -10.77
CA VAL A 254 -2.27 -14.83 -11.41
C VAL A 254 -2.02 -15.02 -12.92
N ALA A 255 -1.42 -16.13 -13.33
CA ALA A 255 -1.14 -16.40 -14.74
C ALA A 255 -2.45 -16.57 -15.54
N ALA A 256 -3.41 -17.33 -14.99
CA ALA A 256 -4.73 -17.49 -15.59
C ALA A 256 -5.51 -16.16 -15.67
N LEU A 257 -5.40 -15.30 -14.65
CA LEU A 257 -6.01 -13.96 -14.67
C LEU A 257 -5.37 -13.05 -15.72
N PHE A 258 -4.05 -13.08 -15.87
CA PHE A 258 -3.35 -12.30 -16.90
C PHE A 258 -3.75 -12.76 -18.30
N HIS A 259 -3.83 -14.07 -18.55
CA HIS A 259 -4.33 -14.59 -19.82
C HIS A 259 -5.80 -14.20 -20.06
N HIS A 260 -6.62 -14.18 -19.01
CA HIS A 260 -8.01 -13.69 -19.12
C HIS A 260 -8.05 -12.21 -19.50
N TYR A 261 -7.25 -11.36 -18.82
CA TYR A 261 -7.10 -9.95 -19.12
C TYR A 261 -6.61 -9.72 -20.57
N GLU A 262 -5.61 -10.48 -21.03
CA GLU A 262 -5.06 -10.40 -22.39
C GLU A 262 -6.15 -10.62 -23.46
N ARG A 263 -6.99 -11.64 -23.27
CA ARG A 263 -8.15 -11.88 -24.15
C ARG A 263 -9.17 -10.75 -24.04
N ALA A 264 -9.43 -10.26 -22.82
CA ALA A 264 -10.39 -9.21 -22.58
C ALA A 264 -9.96 -7.88 -23.21
N ILE A 265 -8.67 -7.51 -23.18
CA ILE A 265 -8.11 -6.28 -23.77
C ILE A 265 -7.86 -6.41 -25.28
N GLY A 266 -7.56 -7.62 -25.77
CA GLY A 266 -7.40 -7.93 -27.19
C GLY A 266 -6.03 -7.57 -27.76
N VAL A 267 -5.03 -7.32 -26.91
CA VAL A 267 -3.63 -7.08 -27.31
C VAL A 267 -2.69 -7.94 -26.45
N PRO A 268 -1.58 -8.45 -27.01
CA PRO A 268 -0.63 -9.27 -26.24
C PRO A 268 -0.02 -8.50 -25.06
N LEU A 269 0.23 -9.21 -23.96
CA LEU A 269 0.90 -8.64 -22.79
C LEU A 269 2.40 -8.52 -22.98
N ASP A 270 2.95 -7.46 -22.38
CA ASP A 270 4.38 -7.19 -22.37
C ASP A 270 4.94 -7.58 -21.00
N TYR A 271 5.35 -8.84 -20.89
CA TYR A 271 5.84 -9.41 -19.63
C TYR A 271 7.12 -8.75 -19.12
N ASP A 272 7.98 -8.24 -20.00
CA ASP A 272 9.18 -7.50 -19.58
C ASP A 272 8.78 -6.15 -18.96
N ALA A 273 7.78 -5.48 -19.53
CA ALA A 273 7.20 -4.28 -18.92
C ALA A 273 6.49 -4.58 -17.59
N ILE A 274 5.73 -5.68 -17.48
CA ILE A 274 5.12 -6.11 -16.21
C ILE A 274 6.20 -6.37 -15.15
N ALA A 275 7.29 -7.04 -15.50
CA ALA A 275 8.40 -7.31 -14.58
C ALA A 275 9.02 -5.99 -14.08
N TYR A 276 9.35 -5.07 -14.99
CA TYR A 276 9.85 -3.73 -14.63
C TYR A 276 8.87 -2.98 -13.71
N HIS A 277 7.59 -2.95 -14.08
CA HIS A 277 6.57 -2.26 -13.29
C HIS A 277 6.31 -2.95 -11.95
N THR A 278 6.64 -4.24 -11.79
CA THR A 278 6.53 -4.93 -10.50
C THR A 278 7.54 -4.34 -9.52
N VAL A 279 8.78 -4.12 -9.97
CA VAL A 279 9.81 -3.41 -9.18
C VAL A 279 9.35 -1.98 -8.90
N SER A 280 8.84 -1.27 -9.91
CA SER A 280 8.38 0.12 -9.76
C SER A 280 7.25 0.26 -8.75
N PHE A 281 6.23 -0.59 -8.83
CA PHE A 281 5.09 -0.59 -7.92
C PHE A 281 5.52 -0.93 -6.49
N LEU A 282 6.33 -1.98 -6.31
CA LEU A 282 6.77 -2.38 -4.97
C LEU A 282 7.68 -1.32 -4.34
N ALA A 283 8.55 -0.67 -5.12
CA ALA A 283 9.32 0.47 -4.62
C ALA A 283 8.41 1.64 -4.22
N GLU A 284 7.40 1.95 -5.03
CA GLU A 284 6.43 3.01 -4.71
C GLU A 284 5.61 2.70 -3.44
N ALA A 285 5.20 1.44 -3.27
CA ALA A 285 4.40 0.98 -2.13
C ALA A 285 5.14 1.08 -0.78
N ILE A 286 6.46 1.28 -0.77
CA ILE A 286 7.25 1.49 0.46
C ILE A 286 7.05 2.92 1.01
N TYR A 287 6.83 3.95 0.17
CA TYR A 287 6.82 5.35 0.62
C TYR A 287 5.76 5.62 1.70
N GLY A 288 4.51 5.21 1.47
CA GLY A 288 3.41 5.44 2.42
C GLY A 288 3.68 4.87 3.82
N PRO A 289 4.03 3.57 3.93
CA PRO A 289 4.47 2.94 5.18
C PRO A 289 5.72 3.59 5.78
N LEU A 290 6.74 3.89 4.98
CA LEU A 290 7.96 4.52 5.46
C LEU A 290 7.70 5.90 6.08
N PHE A 291 6.83 6.71 5.48
CA PHE A 291 6.40 7.98 6.06
C PHE A 291 5.57 7.76 7.32
N GLY A 292 4.71 6.73 7.34
CA GLY A 292 3.97 6.31 8.53
C GLY A 292 4.86 5.92 9.73
N LEU A 293 6.08 5.42 9.49
CA LEU A 293 7.04 5.12 10.56
C LEU A 293 7.62 6.36 11.25
N HIS A 294 7.60 7.50 10.56
CA HIS A 294 8.11 8.78 11.04
C HIS A 294 6.99 9.72 11.53
N GLU A 295 5.73 9.36 11.28
CA GLU A 295 4.58 10.13 11.73
C GLU A 295 4.40 10.02 13.26
N THR A 296 4.14 11.16 13.91
CA THR A 296 3.95 11.26 15.37
C THR A 296 2.57 11.79 15.76
N GLY A 297 1.77 12.16 14.77
CA GLY A 297 0.39 12.60 14.88
C GLY A 297 -0.55 11.51 15.41
N ARG A 298 -1.78 11.90 15.71
CA ARG A 298 -2.79 11.00 16.27
C ARG A 298 -3.32 10.05 15.21
N GLY A 299 -3.47 8.78 15.58
CA GLY A 299 -4.01 7.74 14.71
C GLY A 299 -2.93 6.97 13.97
N GLY A 300 -3.31 6.29 12.89
CA GLY A 300 -2.43 5.40 12.15
C GLY A 300 -2.16 4.05 12.83
N ASP A 301 -1.44 3.20 12.12
CA ASP A 301 -1.02 1.88 12.58
C ASP A 301 0.48 1.75 12.30
N TRP A 302 1.29 2.11 13.30
CA TRP A 302 2.75 2.10 13.17
C TRP A 302 3.30 0.70 12.98
N VAL A 303 2.67 -0.33 13.59
CA VAL A 303 3.12 -1.72 13.46
C VAL A 303 2.83 -2.24 12.06
N GLU A 304 1.67 -1.91 11.48
CA GLU A 304 1.37 -2.23 10.07
C GLU A 304 2.46 -1.64 9.16
N ALA A 305 2.85 -0.38 9.38
CA ALA A 305 3.95 0.24 8.61
C ALA A 305 5.30 -0.49 8.82
N ALA A 306 5.62 -0.84 10.07
CA ALA A 306 6.86 -1.54 10.43
C ALA A 306 6.94 -2.98 9.88
N VAL A 307 5.78 -3.59 9.58
CA VAL A 307 5.68 -4.88 8.90
C VAL A 307 5.73 -4.72 7.39
N GLN A 308 5.02 -3.73 6.83
CA GLN A 308 4.92 -3.51 5.40
C GLN A 308 6.27 -3.12 4.76
N VAL A 309 7.06 -2.24 5.37
CA VAL A 309 8.35 -1.80 4.80
C VAL A 309 9.29 -2.98 4.47
N PRO A 310 9.66 -3.86 5.41
CA PRO A 310 10.53 -5.00 5.09
C PRO A 310 9.85 -6.03 4.18
N MET A 311 8.55 -6.28 4.34
CA MET A 311 7.83 -7.24 3.50
C MET A 311 7.80 -6.80 2.03
N ILE A 312 7.42 -5.55 1.76
CA ILE A 312 7.39 -4.98 0.42
C ILE A 312 8.80 -4.88 -0.14
N GLY A 313 9.77 -4.44 0.68
CA GLY A 313 11.18 -4.37 0.28
C GLY A 313 11.76 -5.72 -0.14
N ARG A 314 11.49 -6.79 0.61
CA ARG A 314 11.90 -8.17 0.25
C ARG A 314 11.35 -8.55 -1.11
N ARG A 315 10.03 -8.37 -1.30
CA ARG A 315 9.34 -8.72 -2.56
C ARG A 315 9.83 -7.86 -3.73
N CYS A 316 10.16 -6.59 -3.49
CA CYS A 316 10.78 -5.72 -4.50
C CYS A 316 12.11 -6.29 -4.98
N MET A 317 12.95 -6.78 -4.05
CA MET A 317 14.22 -7.43 -4.38
C MET A 317 14.05 -8.79 -5.05
N GLU A 318 13.01 -9.55 -4.71
CA GLU A 318 12.64 -10.78 -5.43
C GLU A 318 12.24 -10.49 -6.88
N ALA A 319 11.47 -9.42 -7.12
CA ALA A 319 11.10 -9.00 -8.46
C ALA A 319 12.30 -8.56 -9.28
N LEU A 320 13.22 -7.83 -8.66
CA LEU A 320 14.45 -7.42 -9.30
C LEU A 320 15.39 -8.62 -9.56
N ALA A 321 15.45 -9.57 -8.62
CA ALA A 321 16.24 -10.79 -8.76
C ALA A 321 15.80 -11.65 -9.94
N GLU A 322 14.48 -11.75 -10.16
CA GLU A 322 13.90 -12.41 -11.34
C GLU A 322 14.40 -11.78 -12.65
N ILE A 323 14.37 -10.45 -12.76
CA ILE A 323 14.85 -9.71 -13.94
C ILE A 323 16.36 -9.92 -14.16
N LEU A 324 17.13 -9.94 -13.07
CA LEU A 324 18.58 -10.11 -13.10
C LEU A 324 19.01 -11.59 -13.26
N GLY A 325 18.08 -12.54 -13.22
CA GLY A 325 18.37 -13.97 -13.30
C GLY A 325 19.22 -14.50 -12.16
N MET A 326 19.06 -13.96 -10.94
CA MET A 326 19.85 -14.38 -9.78
C MET A 326 19.11 -15.36 -8.87
N THR A 327 19.86 -16.25 -8.24
CA THR A 327 19.39 -17.02 -7.08
C THR A 327 19.60 -16.21 -5.81
N LEU A 328 18.58 -16.16 -4.97
CA LEU A 328 18.59 -15.47 -3.69
C LEU A 328 19.04 -16.40 -2.56
N ASP A 329 19.61 -15.80 -1.51
CA ASP A 329 20.10 -16.53 -0.34
C ASP A 329 18.94 -16.90 0.59
N ASP A 330 18.99 -18.10 1.16
CA ASP A 330 18.17 -18.50 2.29
C ASP A 330 18.84 -18.11 3.62
N ILE A 331 18.05 -17.63 4.58
CA ILE A 331 18.51 -17.26 5.92
C ILE A 331 17.64 -17.95 6.97
N ALA A 332 18.26 -18.55 7.98
CA ALA A 332 17.55 -19.09 9.13
C ALA A 332 17.50 -18.06 10.27
N LEU A 333 16.35 -17.95 10.92
CA LEU A 333 16.21 -17.18 12.16
C LEU A 333 16.98 -17.90 13.29
N PRO A 334 17.91 -17.24 14.00
CA PRO A 334 18.62 -17.87 15.11
C PRO A 334 17.68 -18.07 16.33
N PRO A 335 18.13 -18.79 17.37
CA PRO A 335 17.44 -18.78 18.65
C PRO A 335 17.32 -17.36 19.22
N PRO A 336 16.19 -16.99 19.85
CA PRO A 336 16.02 -15.65 20.41
C PRO A 336 16.96 -15.42 21.60
N ALA A 337 17.39 -14.17 21.79
CA ALA A 337 18.13 -13.78 22.98
C ALA A 337 17.32 -14.02 24.28
N ALA A 338 18.04 -14.11 25.39
CA ALA A 338 17.45 -14.22 26.71
C ALA A 338 16.60 -12.98 27.03
N ILE A 339 15.53 -13.18 27.81
CA ILE A 339 14.68 -12.09 28.29
C ILE A 339 15.52 -11.18 29.19
N ASP A 340 15.47 -9.87 28.93
CA ASP A 340 16.15 -8.84 29.71
C ASP A 340 15.14 -7.89 30.38
N GLN A 341 15.65 -6.83 31.02
CA GLN A 341 14.82 -5.82 31.67
C GLN A 341 13.94 -5.03 30.67
N ASN A 342 14.40 -4.83 29.44
CA ASN A 342 13.67 -4.09 28.42
C ASN A 342 12.45 -4.89 27.93
N ASP A 343 12.61 -6.20 27.71
CA ASP A 343 11.52 -7.12 27.37
C ASP A 343 10.43 -7.09 28.46
N LEU A 344 10.83 -7.23 29.73
CA LEU A 344 9.90 -7.17 30.87
C LEU A 344 9.17 -5.82 30.97
N ALA A 345 9.86 -4.71 30.69
CA ALA A 345 9.27 -3.38 30.71
C ALA A 345 8.22 -3.20 29.59
N LEU A 346 8.53 -3.66 28.37
CA LEU A 346 7.57 -3.63 27.25
C LEU A 346 6.38 -4.55 27.50
N GLN A 347 6.60 -5.73 28.08
CA GLN A 347 5.52 -6.64 28.46
C GLN A 347 4.57 -5.97 29.48
N LYS A 348 5.13 -5.27 30.47
CA LYS A 348 4.35 -4.51 31.44
C LYS A 348 3.59 -3.37 30.76
N LEU A 349 4.22 -2.62 29.85
CA LEU A 349 3.58 -1.54 29.12
C LEU A 349 2.40 -2.04 28.28
N GLN A 350 2.58 -3.14 27.54
CA GLN A 350 1.51 -3.79 26.79
C GLN A 350 0.32 -4.11 27.69
N ALA A 351 0.57 -4.78 28.83
CA ALA A 351 -0.47 -5.16 29.77
C ALA A 351 -1.20 -3.96 30.41
N GLU A 352 -0.52 -2.83 30.60
CA GLU A 352 -1.16 -1.60 31.09
C GLU A 352 -2.02 -0.94 30.01
N ILE A 353 -1.57 -0.90 28.76
CA ILE A 353 -2.37 -0.39 27.63
C ILE A 353 -3.64 -1.22 27.46
N GLU A 354 -3.55 -2.55 27.49
CA GLU A 354 -4.69 -3.46 27.35
C GLU A 354 -5.74 -3.27 28.46
N ARG A 355 -5.33 -2.81 29.65
CA ARG A 355 -6.24 -2.54 30.79
C ARG A 355 -6.90 -1.16 30.73
N LEU A 356 -6.47 -0.27 29.84
CA LEU A 356 -7.09 1.04 29.72
C LEU A 356 -8.58 0.89 29.36
N PRO A 357 -9.48 1.62 30.02
CA PRO A 357 -10.90 1.54 29.72
C PRO A 357 -11.19 2.10 28.32
N GLU A 358 -12.18 1.51 27.64
CA GLU A 358 -12.66 2.03 26.36
C GLU A 358 -13.46 3.33 26.55
N SER A 359 -13.41 4.20 25.54
CA SER A 359 -14.15 5.47 25.51
C SER A 359 -14.50 5.86 24.07
N GLY A 360 -15.30 6.92 23.88
CA GLY A 360 -15.62 7.44 22.54
C GLY A 360 -14.37 7.80 21.71
N SER A 361 -13.33 8.32 22.38
CA SER A 361 -12.04 8.70 21.80
C SER A 361 -11.01 7.55 21.68
N LEU A 362 -11.23 6.44 22.39
CA LEU A 362 -10.33 5.28 22.45
C LEU A 362 -11.18 4.01 22.45
N GLN A 363 -11.61 3.61 21.25
CA GLN A 363 -12.33 2.36 21.04
C GLN A 363 -11.37 1.17 21.20
N GLY A 364 -11.90 -0.02 21.51
CA GLY A 364 -11.08 -1.22 21.74
C GLY A 364 -10.06 -1.51 20.64
N TRP A 365 -10.41 -1.28 19.37
CA TRP A 365 -9.47 -1.47 18.26
C TRP A 365 -8.31 -0.45 18.24
N GLN A 366 -8.54 0.80 18.64
CA GLN A 366 -7.48 1.82 18.76
C GLN A 366 -6.53 1.46 19.89
N ARG A 367 -7.06 0.98 21.02
CA ARG A 367 -6.26 0.45 22.13
C ARG A 367 -5.41 -0.74 21.69
N ASN A 368 -5.95 -1.64 20.87
CA ASN A 368 -5.21 -2.80 20.37
C ASN A 368 -4.05 -2.38 19.43
N ILE A 369 -4.24 -1.36 18.58
CA ILE A 369 -3.14 -0.78 17.78
C ILE A 369 -2.05 -0.18 18.67
N LEU A 370 -2.40 0.49 19.77
CA LEU A 370 -1.40 0.99 20.71
C LEU A 370 -0.66 -0.14 21.43
N ALA A 371 -1.37 -1.22 21.78
CA ALA A 371 -0.78 -2.38 22.45
C ALA A 371 0.11 -3.23 21.52
N SER A 372 -0.07 -3.16 20.20
CA SER A 372 0.76 -3.90 19.25
C SER A 372 2.20 -3.38 19.17
N ILE A 373 2.44 -2.09 19.46
CA ILE A 373 3.79 -1.50 19.44
C ILE A 373 4.74 -2.18 20.44
N PRO A 374 4.45 -2.23 21.76
CA PRO A 374 5.33 -2.92 22.69
C PRO A 374 5.41 -4.43 22.41
N HIS A 375 4.37 -5.04 21.84
CA HIS A 375 4.42 -6.43 21.40
C HIS A 375 5.46 -6.63 20.29
N TYR A 376 5.36 -5.87 19.19
CA TYR A 376 6.30 -5.89 18.08
C TYR A 376 7.74 -5.62 18.53
N LEU A 377 7.95 -4.61 19.38
CA LEU A 377 9.29 -4.23 19.84
C LEU A 377 9.95 -5.31 20.70
N ARG A 378 9.18 -6.14 21.42
CA ARG A 378 9.76 -7.27 22.17
C ARG A 378 10.40 -8.27 21.23
N ASP A 379 9.72 -8.65 20.16
CA ASP A 379 10.28 -9.58 19.18
C ASP A 379 11.52 -8.97 18.52
N GLN A 380 11.47 -7.69 18.12
CA GLN A 380 12.65 -6.99 17.58
C GLN A 380 13.84 -6.97 18.56
N LEU A 381 13.60 -6.71 19.84
CA LEU A 381 14.67 -6.67 20.85
C LEU A 381 15.40 -8.00 20.99
N ARG A 382 14.68 -9.13 20.88
CA ARG A 382 15.28 -10.47 21.04
C ARG A 382 16.21 -10.86 19.89
N TYR A 383 16.16 -10.13 18.79
CA TYR A 383 16.99 -10.35 17.60
C TYR A 383 17.85 -9.14 17.20
N ARG A 384 17.79 -8.04 17.97
CA ARG A 384 18.44 -6.75 17.64
C ARG A 384 19.94 -6.89 17.35
N ASP A 385 20.67 -7.60 18.21
CA ASP A 385 22.12 -7.72 18.05
C ASP A 385 22.47 -8.57 16.82
N TRP A 386 21.70 -9.64 16.55
CA TRP A 386 21.87 -10.42 15.33
C TRP A 386 21.59 -9.59 14.06
N LEU A 387 20.49 -8.83 14.05
CA LEU A 387 20.18 -7.93 12.94
C LEU A 387 21.32 -6.95 12.69
N ARG A 388 21.78 -6.24 13.74
CA ARG A 388 22.88 -5.27 13.64
C ARG A 388 24.17 -5.92 13.13
N ASP A 389 24.55 -7.06 13.69
CA ASP A 389 25.84 -7.68 13.41
C ASP A 389 25.88 -8.29 12.00
N GLU A 390 24.80 -8.94 11.54
CA GLU A 390 24.72 -9.47 10.16
C GLU A 390 24.62 -8.36 9.13
N ASP A 391 23.92 -7.28 9.44
CA ASP A 391 23.79 -6.15 8.54
C ASP A 391 25.11 -5.38 8.39
N GLY A 392 25.85 -5.21 9.48
CA GLY A 392 27.22 -4.70 9.45
C GLY A 392 28.13 -5.56 8.57
N LYS A 393 28.15 -6.89 8.75
CA LYS A 393 28.96 -7.79 7.92
C LYS A 393 28.62 -7.67 6.43
N ASP A 394 27.33 -7.55 6.09
CA ASP A 394 26.90 -7.42 4.71
C ASP A 394 27.32 -6.07 4.11
N ILE A 395 27.30 -4.98 4.89
CA ILE A 395 27.84 -3.67 4.46
C ILE A 395 29.35 -3.78 4.23
N GLU A 396 30.10 -4.39 5.16
CA GLU A 396 31.55 -4.53 5.03
C GLU A 396 31.93 -5.38 3.82
N ALA A 397 31.19 -6.46 3.55
CA ALA A 397 31.38 -7.31 2.39
C ALA A 397 31.08 -6.57 1.08
N LEU A 398 30.03 -5.74 1.05
CA LEU A 398 29.65 -4.95 -0.12
C LEU A 398 30.66 -3.83 -0.43
N LEU A 399 31.14 -3.14 0.61
CA LEU A 399 31.99 -1.95 0.47
C LEU A 399 33.49 -2.25 0.53
N GLY A 400 33.88 -3.44 0.99
CA GLY A 400 35.28 -3.86 1.14
C GLY A 400 36.03 -3.13 2.25
N ALA A 401 35.32 -2.57 3.24
CA ALA A 401 35.89 -1.82 4.35
C ALA A 401 35.09 -2.08 5.64
N ALA A 402 35.79 -2.08 6.78
CA ALA A 402 35.18 -2.26 8.10
C ALA A 402 34.69 -0.93 8.69
N TYR A 403 33.57 -0.95 9.42
CA TYR A 403 32.98 0.24 10.05
C TYR A 403 32.73 -0.01 11.54
N ALA A 404 33.42 0.73 12.41
CA ALA A 404 33.24 0.59 13.85
C ALA A 404 31.92 1.22 14.34
N ASP A 405 31.47 2.29 13.68
CA ASP A 405 30.17 2.93 13.92
C ASP A 405 29.18 2.51 12.82
N PRO A 406 28.06 1.85 13.16
CA PRO A 406 27.01 1.52 12.21
C PRO A 406 26.50 2.73 11.41
N VAL A 407 26.48 3.93 12.02
CA VAL A 407 26.04 5.15 11.34
C VAL A 407 26.99 5.53 10.20
N GLU A 408 28.30 5.36 10.41
CA GLU A 408 29.30 5.58 9.36
C GLU A 408 29.16 4.56 8.22
N GLY A 409 28.83 3.30 8.57
CA GLY A 409 28.54 2.24 7.61
C GLY A 409 27.34 2.54 6.73
N GLU A 410 26.21 2.94 7.31
CA GLU A 410 25.02 3.37 6.56
C GLU A 410 25.30 4.59 5.67
N ALA A 411 26.04 5.58 6.18
CA ALA A 411 26.44 6.73 5.38
C ALA A 411 27.36 6.34 4.21
N ALA A 412 28.22 5.33 4.39
CA ALA A 412 29.06 4.80 3.32
C ALA A 412 28.27 4.00 2.28
N LEU A 413 27.29 3.21 2.72
CA LEU A 413 26.34 2.52 1.84
C LEU A 413 25.59 3.52 0.96
N MET A 414 25.08 4.61 1.54
CA MET A 414 24.43 5.69 0.79
C MET A 414 25.34 6.28 -0.31
N ARG A 415 26.57 6.64 0.03
CA ARG A 415 27.55 7.15 -0.95
C ARG A 415 27.90 6.15 -2.05
N PHE A 416 27.84 4.85 -1.74
CA PHE A 416 28.03 3.79 -2.73
C PHE A 416 26.84 3.72 -3.68
N ILE A 417 25.61 3.74 -3.16
CA ILE A 417 24.37 3.69 -3.95
C ILE A 417 24.28 4.87 -4.91
N GLU A 418 24.60 6.09 -4.47
CA GLU A 418 24.63 7.30 -5.31
C GLU A 418 25.54 7.16 -6.55
N LYS A 419 26.57 6.33 -6.45
CA LYS A 419 27.58 6.11 -7.51
C LYS A 419 27.45 4.74 -8.18
N SER A 420 26.44 3.97 -7.79
CA SER A 420 26.23 2.60 -8.26
C SER A 420 26.01 2.57 -9.78
N LYS A 421 26.53 1.51 -10.40
CA LYS A 421 26.47 1.24 -11.83
C LYS A 421 25.71 -0.06 -12.06
N PRO A 422 25.30 -0.36 -13.30
CA PRO A 422 24.63 -1.64 -13.61
C PRO A 422 25.39 -2.90 -13.15
N ALA A 423 26.72 -2.84 -13.05
CA ALA A 423 27.54 -3.95 -12.55
C ALA A 423 27.33 -4.23 -11.04
N ASP A 424 26.83 -3.26 -10.28
CA ASP A 424 26.60 -3.35 -8.83
C ASP A 424 25.19 -3.89 -8.51
N ASP A 425 24.28 -3.91 -9.49
CA ASP A 425 22.86 -4.25 -9.29
C ASP A 425 22.68 -5.63 -8.65
N ILE A 426 23.48 -6.62 -9.04
CA ILE A 426 23.43 -7.97 -8.45
C ILE A 426 23.83 -7.96 -6.96
N ALA A 427 24.88 -7.21 -6.62
CA ALA A 427 25.38 -7.15 -5.25
C ALA A 427 24.40 -6.40 -4.33
N LEU A 428 23.88 -5.26 -4.80
CA LEU A 428 22.89 -4.45 -4.07
C LEU A 428 21.55 -5.18 -3.89
N THR A 429 21.05 -5.86 -4.92
CA THR A 429 19.81 -6.66 -4.81
C THR A 429 19.96 -7.76 -3.75
N ARG A 430 21.08 -8.50 -3.77
CA ARG A 430 21.35 -9.53 -2.75
C ARG A 430 21.44 -8.93 -1.35
N PHE A 431 22.16 -7.82 -1.20
CA PHE A 431 22.32 -7.11 0.06
C PHE A 431 20.96 -6.72 0.66
N PHE A 432 20.13 -6.02 -0.10
CA PHE A 432 18.83 -5.57 0.37
C PHE A 432 17.84 -6.71 0.58
N HIS A 433 17.90 -7.76 -0.24
CA HIS A 433 17.11 -8.97 -0.01
C HIS A 433 17.45 -9.59 1.35
N ARG A 434 18.74 -9.81 1.65
CA ARG A 434 19.18 -10.36 2.94
C ARG A 434 18.72 -9.48 4.11
N ARG A 435 18.90 -8.16 4.00
CA ARG A 435 18.47 -7.18 5.02
C ARG A 435 16.97 -7.29 5.29
N THR A 436 16.14 -7.20 4.26
CA THR A 436 14.67 -7.24 4.39
C THR A 436 14.16 -8.62 4.80
N LEU A 437 14.74 -9.72 4.30
CA LEU A 437 14.41 -11.08 4.71
C LEU A 437 14.68 -11.31 6.20
N ARG A 438 15.80 -10.81 6.74
CA ARG A 438 16.09 -10.90 8.18
C ARG A 438 14.99 -10.24 9.02
N HIS A 439 14.50 -9.06 8.61
CA HIS A 439 13.37 -8.42 9.29
C HIS A 439 12.07 -9.22 9.15
N CYS A 440 11.76 -9.77 7.97
CA CYS A 440 10.59 -10.62 7.77
C CYS A 440 10.64 -11.89 8.65
N LEU A 441 11.81 -12.51 8.82
CA LEU A 441 12.00 -13.66 9.70
C LEU A 441 11.73 -13.31 11.16
N VAL A 442 12.17 -12.13 11.62
CA VAL A 442 11.88 -11.65 12.98
C VAL A 442 10.39 -11.37 13.17
N ILE A 443 9.75 -10.75 12.18
CA ILE A 443 8.30 -10.47 12.20
C ILE A 443 7.48 -11.75 12.25
N ALA A 444 7.83 -12.75 11.44
CA ALA A 444 7.16 -14.05 11.44
C ALA A 444 7.42 -14.82 12.75
N GLY A 445 8.61 -14.66 13.32
CA GLY A 445 9.00 -15.26 14.59
C GLY A 445 9.41 -16.74 14.49
N PRO A 446 9.86 -17.33 15.60
CA PRO A 446 10.33 -18.71 15.63
C PRO A 446 9.18 -19.71 15.40
N GLY A 447 9.40 -20.66 14.49
CA GLY A 447 8.41 -21.70 14.19
C GLY A 447 7.24 -21.24 13.31
N ALA A 448 7.35 -20.05 12.70
CA ALA A 448 6.40 -19.60 11.70
C ALA A 448 6.22 -20.66 10.60
N PRO A 449 4.99 -20.88 10.11
CA PRO A 449 4.76 -21.83 9.03
C PRO A 449 5.38 -21.30 7.73
N ALA A 450 5.69 -22.21 6.80
CA ALA A 450 6.35 -21.86 5.53
C ALA A 450 5.52 -20.92 4.65
N ASP A 451 4.19 -20.90 4.84
CA ASP A 451 3.23 -20.05 4.16
C ASP A 451 2.88 -18.78 4.95
N HIS A 452 3.64 -18.44 6.01
CA HIS A 452 3.46 -17.19 6.73
C HIS A 452 3.57 -16.01 5.77
N LEU A 453 2.59 -15.10 5.78
CA LEU A 453 2.40 -14.09 4.73
C LEU A 453 3.66 -13.28 4.40
N VAL A 454 4.39 -12.80 5.42
CA VAL A 454 5.62 -11.99 5.21
C VAL A 454 6.81 -12.80 4.66
N LEU A 455 6.73 -14.13 4.65
CA LEU A 455 7.76 -15.06 4.14
C LEU A 455 7.39 -15.67 2.79
N VAL A 456 6.13 -15.58 2.34
CA VAL A 456 5.73 -16.15 1.05
C VAL A 456 6.51 -15.45 -0.07
N PRO A 457 7.27 -16.19 -0.90
CA PRO A 457 7.97 -15.60 -2.03
C PRO A 457 6.98 -15.05 -3.05
N MET A 458 7.36 -13.98 -3.73
CA MET A 458 6.57 -13.49 -4.86
C MET A 458 6.48 -14.56 -5.95
N GLU A 459 5.27 -14.76 -6.48
CA GLU A 459 5.06 -15.73 -7.56
C GLU A 459 5.84 -15.31 -8.82
N PRO A 460 6.62 -16.22 -9.43
CA PRO A 460 7.34 -15.93 -10.66
C PRO A 460 6.42 -15.54 -11.80
N LEU A 461 6.84 -14.58 -12.62
CA LEU A 461 6.05 -14.16 -13.77
C LEU A 461 6.11 -15.23 -14.89
N ARG A 462 5.04 -16.02 -15.03
CA ARG A 462 4.92 -17.05 -16.07
C ARG A 462 4.39 -16.47 -17.37
N ARG A 463 4.94 -16.93 -18.49
CA ARG A 463 4.62 -16.43 -19.84
C ARG A 463 3.75 -17.43 -20.63
N ASP A 464 3.48 -18.60 -20.06
CA ASP A 464 2.88 -19.78 -20.67
C ASP A 464 1.57 -20.22 -20.03
#